data_AF-A0A7S1P3C8-F1
#
_entry.id   AF-A0A7S1P3C8-F1
#
_cell.length_a   1.000
_cell.length_b   1.000
_cell.length_c   1.000
_cell.angle_alpha   90.00
_cell.angle_beta   90.00
_cell.angle_gamma   90.00
#
_symmetry.space_group_name_H-M   'P 1'
#
loop_
_entity.id
_entity.type
_entity.pdbx_description
1 polymer ?
#
loop_
_entity_poly.entity_id
_entity_poly.type
_entity_poly.pdbx_seq_one_letter_code
_entity_poly.pdbx_strand_id
1 'polypeptide(L)'
;ERVKKEVRAAVGRDENHQRTDNMKKRAIYQARSYDEFKNFVATAHLNPLGPDAINAPPKFAFNRCHNDATAARGESGDASARGAALTTASAGRERGSASASTIDTDWRRMRGDQEKLKYILGIPTSTFAAAMGARIDSQFLTDLLFVFLGRLEQQERPGDDDGGSTAKAIAEYVRVIGGMSSVRRLKGFFTSSEREKIARLLELCRAADG
;
A
#
# COMPACT_ATOMS: atom_id res chain seq x y z
N GLU A 1 -2.88 -44.74 26.57
CA GLU A 1 -2.48 -43.44 25.96
C GLU A 1 -1.57 -43.60 24.72
N ARG A 2 -0.41 -44.29 24.80
CA ARG A 2 0.57 -44.38 23.70
C ARG A 2 0.02 -44.95 22.38
N VAL A 3 -0.71 -46.07 22.45
CA VAL A 3 -1.33 -46.71 21.27
C VAL A 3 -2.37 -45.80 20.59
N LYS A 4 -3.18 -45.05 21.36
CA LYS A 4 -4.17 -44.12 20.80
C LYS A 4 -3.50 -42.99 20.00
N LYS A 5 -2.35 -42.51 20.48
CA LYS A 5 -1.54 -41.48 19.79
C LYS A 5 -0.92 -42.01 18.50
N GLU A 6 -0.39 -43.24 18.55
CA GLU A 6 0.20 -43.91 17.38
C GLU A 6 -0.84 -44.20 16.30
N VAL A 7 -2.03 -44.68 16.68
CA VAL A 7 -3.16 -44.89 15.76
C VAL A 7 -3.60 -43.57 15.11
N ARG A 8 -3.77 -42.49 15.89
CA ARG A 8 -4.13 -41.19 15.33
C ARG A 8 -3.06 -40.66 14.35
N ALA A 9 -1.79 -40.88 14.65
CA ALA A 9 -0.68 -40.49 13.77
C ALA A 9 -0.59 -41.37 12.50
N ALA A 10 -1.00 -42.62 12.55
CA ALA A 10 -1.12 -43.48 11.38
C ALA A 10 -2.26 -43.01 10.46
N VAL A 11 -3.45 -42.79 11.02
CA VAL A 11 -4.62 -42.28 10.27
C VAL A 11 -4.31 -40.96 9.57
N GLY A 12 -3.67 -40.01 10.26
CA GLY A 12 -3.31 -38.73 9.63
C GLY A 12 -2.30 -38.87 8.48
N ARG A 13 -1.39 -39.85 8.55
CA ARG A 13 -0.45 -40.14 7.44
C ARG A 13 -1.17 -40.74 6.25
N ASP A 14 -2.09 -41.66 6.48
CA ASP A 14 -2.87 -42.30 5.42
C ASP A 14 -3.77 -41.29 4.71
N GLU A 15 -4.44 -40.41 5.47
CA GLU A 15 -5.24 -39.32 4.90
C GLU A 15 -4.39 -38.38 4.04
N ASN A 16 -3.21 -37.98 4.52
CA ASN A 16 -2.32 -37.09 3.77
C ASN A 16 -1.79 -37.76 2.50
N HIS A 17 -1.47 -39.05 2.59
CA HIS A 17 -1.04 -39.84 1.43
C HIS A 17 -2.16 -39.93 0.39
N GLN A 18 -3.38 -40.21 0.82
CA GLN A 18 -4.55 -40.31 -0.06
C GLN A 18 -4.87 -38.98 -0.75
N ARG A 19 -4.80 -37.85 -0.03
CA ARG A 19 -5.00 -36.50 -0.62
C ARG A 19 -3.93 -36.19 -1.67
N THR A 20 -2.67 -36.50 -1.35
CA THR A 20 -1.55 -36.29 -2.27
C THR A 20 -1.69 -37.14 -3.53
N ASP A 21 -2.06 -38.41 -3.39
CA ASP A 21 -2.25 -39.32 -4.52
C ASP A 21 -3.43 -38.88 -5.41
N ASN A 22 -4.56 -38.51 -4.80
CA ASN A 22 -5.71 -37.96 -5.52
C ASN A 22 -5.34 -36.68 -6.29
N MET A 23 -4.53 -35.79 -5.67
CA MET A 23 -4.05 -34.59 -6.34
C MET A 23 -3.11 -34.91 -7.50
N LYS A 24 -2.19 -35.86 -7.35
CA LYS A 24 -1.32 -36.34 -8.44
C LYS A 24 -2.15 -36.86 -9.61
N LYS A 25 -3.13 -37.73 -9.35
CA LYS A 25 -4.03 -38.28 -10.36
C LYS A 25 -4.75 -37.16 -11.12
N ARG A 26 -5.29 -36.17 -10.40
CA ARG A 26 -5.95 -35.02 -11.01
C ARG A 26 -4.98 -34.14 -11.82
N ALA A 27 -3.80 -33.88 -11.27
CA ALA A 27 -2.79 -33.02 -11.88
C ALA A 27 -2.25 -33.61 -13.20
N ILE A 28 -2.17 -34.94 -13.34
CA ILE A 28 -1.80 -35.60 -14.61
C ILE A 28 -2.71 -35.16 -15.76
N TYR A 29 -4.00 -34.95 -15.51
CA TYR A 29 -4.96 -34.56 -16.53
C TYR A 29 -5.10 -33.04 -16.71
N GLN A 30 -4.75 -32.25 -15.68
CA GLN A 30 -4.97 -30.79 -15.68
C GLN A 30 -3.72 -29.98 -16.00
N ALA A 31 -2.53 -30.46 -15.64
CA ALA A 31 -1.29 -29.73 -15.83
C ALA A 31 -0.81 -29.82 -17.28
N ARG A 32 -0.37 -28.69 -17.84
CA ARG A 32 0.24 -28.61 -19.18
C ARG A 32 1.75 -28.74 -19.15
N SER A 33 2.35 -28.60 -17.98
CA SER A 33 3.79 -28.68 -17.76
C SER A 33 4.12 -29.38 -16.44
N TYR A 34 5.36 -29.84 -16.30
CA TYR A 34 5.84 -30.46 -15.08
C TYR A 34 5.86 -29.50 -13.88
N ASP A 35 6.15 -28.21 -14.11
CA ASP A 35 6.13 -27.20 -13.06
C ASP A 35 4.71 -26.96 -12.52
N GLU A 36 3.71 -26.93 -13.41
CA GLU A 36 2.30 -26.89 -12.99
C GLU A 36 1.90 -28.13 -12.19
N PHE A 37 2.32 -29.32 -12.65
CA PHE A 37 2.08 -30.57 -11.94
C PHE A 37 2.67 -30.53 -10.52
N LYS A 38 3.92 -30.08 -10.38
CA LYS A 38 4.60 -29.94 -9.08
C LYS A 38 3.84 -28.97 -8.17
N ASN A 39 3.35 -27.86 -8.70
CA ASN A 39 2.59 -26.86 -7.94
C ASN A 39 1.24 -27.43 -7.47
N PHE A 40 0.52 -28.18 -8.30
CA PHE A 40 -0.71 -28.85 -7.87
C PHE A 40 -0.45 -29.84 -6.74
N VAL A 41 0.55 -30.71 -6.88
CA VAL A 41 0.89 -31.70 -5.84
C VAL A 41 1.35 -31.03 -4.54
N ALA A 42 2.11 -29.93 -4.64
CA ALA A 42 2.55 -29.16 -3.47
C ALA A 42 1.37 -28.61 -2.65
N THR A 43 0.24 -28.31 -3.28
CA THR A 43 -0.96 -27.77 -2.62
C THR A 43 -1.92 -28.84 -2.08
N ALA A 44 -1.60 -30.13 -2.20
CA ALA A 44 -2.48 -31.23 -1.78
C ALA A 44 -2.79 -31.27 -0.26
N HIS A 45 -1.96 -30.64 0.56
CA HIS A 45 -2.15 -30.54 2.01
C HIS A 45 -3.15 -29.45 2.41
N LEU A 46 -3.55 -28.57 1.49
CA LEU A 46 -4.53 -27.52 1.73
C LEU A 46 -5.95 -28.11 1.71
N ASN A 47 -6.79 -27.68 2.63
CA ASN A 47 -8.20 -28.09 2.63
C ASN A 47 -8.97 -27.27 1.57
N PRO A 48 -9.80 -27.92 0.74
CA PRO A 48 -10.66 -27.18 -0.18
C PRO A 48 -11.63 -26.30 0.60
N LEU A 49 -11.83 -25.08 0.11
CA LEU A 49 -12.84 -24.18 0.68
C LEU A 49 -14.22 -24.77 0.44
N GLY A 50 -14.96 -25.01 1.53
CA GLY A 50 -16.37 -25.40 1.44
C GLY A 50 -17.23 -24.23 0.95
N PRO A 51 -18.44 -24.51 0.42
CA PRO A 51 -19.37 -23.46 -0.05
C PRO A 51 -19.68 -22.41 1.02
N ASP A 52 -19.78 -22.83 2.29
CA ASP A 52 -20.01 -21.92 3.42
C ASP A 52 -18.82 -20.97 3.68
N ALA A 53 -17.60 -21.42 3.38
CA ALA A 53 -16.38 -20.62 3.55
C ALA A 53 -16.20 -19.56 2.45
N ILE A 54 -16.87 -19.73 1.31
CA ILE A 54 -16.84 -18.76 0.20
C ILE A 54 -17.73 -17.56 0.52
N ASN A 55 -18.89 -17.80 1.16
CA ASN A 55 -19.84 -16.76 1.54
C ASN A 55 -19.55 -16.14 2.93
N ALA A 56 -18.65 -16.76 3.71
CA ALA A 56 -18.26 -16.23 5.00
C ALA A 56 -17.40 -14.95 4.86
N PRO A 57 -17.61 -13.93 5.70
CA PRO A 57 -16.76 -12.75 5.69
C PRO A 57 -15.30 -13.16 6.00
N PRO A 58 -14.32 -12.58 5.30
CA PRO A 58 -12.93 -12.98 5.45
C PRO A 58 -12.45 -12.78 6.89
N LYS A 59 -11.94 -13.84 7.50
CA LYS A 59 -11.41 -13.84 8.88
C LYS A 59 -10.28 -12.83 9.11
N PHE A 60 -9.55 -12.46 8.06
CA PHE A 60 -8.44 -11.52 8.15
C PHE A 60 -8.63 -10.36 7.18
N ALA A 61 -8.36 -9.14 7.64
CA ALA A 61 -8.61 -7.90 6.90
C ALA A 61 -7.84 -7.80 5.57
N PHE A 62 -6.70 -8.48 5.42
CA PHE A 62 -5.92 -8.49 4.19
C PHE A 62 -6.55 -9.36 3.07
N ASN A 63 -7.43 -10.31 3.40
CA ASN A 63 -8.15 -11.14 2.42
C ASN A 63 -9.35 -10.42 1.79
N ARG A 64 -9.66 -9.19 2.25
CA ARG A 64 -10.80 -8.41 1.78
C ARG A 64 -10.59 -7.81 0.38
N CYS A 65 -9.33 -7.66 -0.04
CA CYS A 65 -8.96 -6.95 -1.27
C CYS A 65 -9.21 -7.74 -2.58
N HIS A 66 -9.51 -9.04 -2.50
CA HIS A 66 -9.60 -9.90 -3.69
C HIS A 66 -11.05 -10.25 -4.11
N ASN A 67 -12.02 -10.18 -3.19
CA ASN A 67 -13.40 -10.61 -3.45
C ASN A 67 -14.27 -9.52 -4.12
N ASP A 68 -13.91 -8.24 -4.00
CA ASP A 68 -14.69 -7.15 -4.60
C ASP A 68 -14.58 -7.09 -6.14
N ALA A 69 -13.55 -7.71 -6.72
CA ALA A 69 -13.33 -7.69 -8.17
C ALA A 69 -14.14 -8.75 -8.95
N THR A 70 -14.63 -9.80 -8.28
CA THR A 70 -15.30 -10.93 -8.94
C THR A 70 -16.77 -11.10 -8.55
N ALA A 71 -17.26 -10.41 -7.52
CA ALA A 71 -18.68 -10.41 -7.15
C ALA A 71 -19.58 -9.63 -8.15
N ALA A 72 -19.01 -8.89 -9.11
CA ALA A 72 -19.77 -8.09 -10.07
C ALA A 72 -20.27 -8.87 -11.30
N ARG A 73 -20.17 -10.21 -11.34
CA ARG A 73 -20.51 -10.99 -12.52
C ARG A 73 -21.37 -12.22 -12.19
N GLY A 74 -22.62 -11.98 -11.84
CA GLY A 74 -23.63 -13.03 -11.71
C GLY A 74 -25.03 -12.51 -11.40
N GLU A 75 -25.92 -12.65 -12.39
CA GLU A 75 -27.39 -12.74 -12.30
C GLU A 75 -28.25 -11.46 -12.22
N SER A 76 -28.78 -11.08 -13.39
CA SER A 76 -30.22 -11.01 -13.74
C SER A 76 -30.60 -9.74 -14.51
N GLY A 77 -31.42 -9.93 -15.54
CA GLY A 77 -31.70 -8.94 -16.57
C GLY A 77 -32.82 -7.95 -16.26
N ASP A 78 -32.96 -7.08 -17.25
CA ASP A 78 -34.06 -6.21 -17.63
C ASP A 78 -33.98 -4.72 -17.27
N ALA A 79 -34.62 -3.95 -18.16
CA ALA A 79 -34.25 -2.65 -18.69
C ALA A 79 -34.15 -1.44 -17.74
N SER A 80 -33.45 -0.44 -18.30
CA SER A 80 -33.68 1.01 -18.13
C SER A 80 -32.90 1.71 -17.01
N ALA A 81 -31.73 2.26 -17.37
CA ALA A 81 -31.61 3.71 -17.58
C ALA A 81 -30.15 4.12 -17.83
N ARG A 82 -29.94 4.75 -18.98
CA ARG A 82 -29.04 5.89 -19.23
C ARG A 82 -27.55 5.70 -18.95
N GLY A 83 -26.79 5.67 -20.04
CA GLY A 83 -25.37 6.01 -19.99
C GLY A 83 -25.14 7.42 -19.47
N ALA A 84 -24.05 7.59 -18.74
CA ALA A 84 -23.19 8.77 -18.73
C ALA A 84 -22.05 8.54 -17.72
N ALA A 85 -20.83 8.76 -18.21
CA ALA A 85 -19.61 9.08 -17.45
C ALA A 85 -19.09 7.99 -16.49
N LEU A 86 -17.91 7.40 -16.67
CA LEU A 86 -16.61 8.07 -16.74
C LEU A 86 -16.54 9.34 -15.87
N THR A 87 -16.83 9.20 -14.58
CA THR A 87 -16.35 10.12 -13.55
C THR A 87 -15.53 9.35 -12.53
N THR A 88 -14.23 9.60 -12.56
CA THR A 88 -13.45 10.00 -11.37
C THR A 88 -14.26 9.99 -10.06
N ALA A 89 -14.25 8.86 -9.36
CA ALA A 89 -14.74 8.77 -7.98
C ALA A 89 -13.54 8.77 -7.02
N SER A 90 -12.81 9.88 -7.03
CA SER A 90 -11.97 10.35 -5.94
C SER A 90 -12.83 11.21 -5.00
N ALA A 91 -13.74 10.59 -4.25
CA ALA A 91 -14.38 11.24 -3.09
C ALA A 91 -15.09 10.21 -2.24
N GLY A 92 -14.77 10.18 -0.94
CA GLY A 92 -15.64 9.56 0.06
C GLY A 92 -15.25 8.17 0.55
N ARG A 93 -13.95 7.87 0.71
CA ARG A 93 -13.58 6.85 1.72
C ARG A 93 -13.42 7.58 3.04
N GLU A 94 -14.35 7.35 3.96
CA GLU A 94 -14.23 7.78 5.35
C GLU A 94 -12.83 7.42 5.85
N ARG A 95 -12.04 8.46 6.14
CA ARG A 95 -10.63 8.37 6.48
C ARG A 95 -10.49 7.75 7.86
N GLY A 96 -10.53 6.41 7.90
CA GLY A 96 -9.98 5.65 9.00
C GLY A 96 -8.53 6.11 9.21
N SER A 97 -8.21 6.46 10.45
CA SER A 97 -6.88 6.85 10.96
C SER A 97 -5.75 6.61 9.96
N ALA A 98 -5.20 7.69 9.39
CA ALA A 98 -4.10 7.63 8.42
C ALA A 98 -2.92 6.85 9.04
N SER A 99 -2.77 5.59 8.67
CA SER A 99 -1.67 4.74 9.10
C SER A 99 -0.47 5.01 8.20
N ALA A 100 0.75 4.86 8.73
CA ALA A 100 1.97 5.00 7.93
C ALA A 100 1.93 4.16 6.64
N SER A 101 1.34 2.96 6.70
CA SER A 101 1.21 2.06 5.55
C SER A 101 0.24 2.56 4.49
N THR A 102 -0.85 3.23 4.89
CA THR A 102 -1.82 3.78 3.93
C THR A 102 -1.22 5.00 3.24
N ILE A 103 -0.52 5.85 3.99
CA ILE A 103 0.19 7.02 3.45
C ILE A 103 1.25 6.57 2.42
N ASP A 104 2.11 5.60 2.76
CA ASP A 104 3.14 5.11 1.83
C ASP A 104 2.53 4.43 0.59
N THR A 105 1.45 3.65 0.76
CA THR A 105 0.78 2.98 -0.36
C THR A 105 0.14 4.00 -1.31
N ASP A 106 -0.59 4.98 -0.78
CA ASP A 106 -1.23 6.03 -1.57
C ASP A 106 -0.17 6.89 -2.28
N TRP A 107 0.93 7.21 -1.58
CA TRP A 107 2.07 7.95 -2.14
C TRP A 107 2.69 7.25 -3.36
N ARG A 108 2.89 5.93 -3.29
CA ARG A 108 3.43 5.14 -4.41
C ARG A 108 2.47 5.00 -5.59
N ARG A 109 1.17 5.13 -5.36
CA ARG A 109 0.14 5.08 -6.42
C ARG A 109 0.05 6.39 -7.18
N MET A 110 0.23 7.51 -6.50
CA MET A 110 0.24 8.84 -7.12
C MET A 110 1.45 8.98 -8.07
N ARG A 111 1.20 9.57 -9.24
CA ARG A 111 2.23 9.75 -10.29
C ARG A 111 2.62 11.21 -10.49
N GLY A 112 1.74 12.16 -10.17
CA GLY A 112 2.01 13.58 -10.32
C GLY A 112 2.55 14.23 -9.04
N ASP A 113 3.56 15.09 -9.18
CA ASP A 113 4.14 15.83 -8.05
C ASP A 113 3.14 16.79 -7.39
N GLN A 114 2.26 17.40 -8.19
CA GLN A 114 1.19 18.28 -7.70
C GLN A 114 0.11 17.50 -6.93
N GLU A 115 -0.19 16.27 -7.37
CA GLU A 115 -1.14 15.39 -6.69
C GLU A 115 -0.58 14.94 -5.34
N LYS A 116 0.69 14.52 -5.32
CA LYS A 116 1.47 14.19 -4.12
C LYS A 116 1.51 15.35 -3.12
N LEU A 117 1.79 16.56 -3.61
CA LEU A 117 1.83 17.77 -2.79
C LEU A 117 0.46 18.05 -2.16
N LYS A 118 -0.61 18.06 -2.96
CA LYS A 118 -1.98 18.29 -2.46
C LYS A 118 -2.40 17.22 -1.44
N TYR A 119 -2.01 15.97 -1.65
CA TYR A 119 -2.30 14.88 -0.73
C TYR A 119 -1.63 15.10 0.63
N ILE A 120 -0.32 15.38 0.64
CA ILE A 120 0.42 15.58 1.90
C ILE A 120 -0.05 16.85 2.60
N LEU A 121 -0.21 17.97 1.90
CA LEU A 121 -0.71 19.21 2.51
C LEU A 121 -2.16 19.08 3.04
N GLY A 122 -2.93 18.12 2.52
CA GLY A 122 -4.27 17.80 3.03
C GLY A 122 -4.29 17.00 4.33
N ILE A 123 -3.14 16.48 4.78
CA ILE A 123 -2.98 15.82 6.08
C ILE A 123 -2.50 16.88 7.09
N PRO A 124 -2.99 16.90 8.34
CA PRO A 124 -2.43 17.76 9.38
C PRO A 124 -1.01 17.33 9.74
N THR A 125 -0.09 18.29 9.92
CA THR A 125 1.32 18.05 10.29
C THR A 125 1.48 17.18 11.55
N SER A 126 0.60 17.38 12.55
CA SER A 126 0.56 16.57 13.78
C SER A 126 0.19 15.10 13.53
N THR A 127 -0.76 14.85 12.62
CA THR A 127 -1.21 13.51 12.26
C THR A 127 -0.14 12.79 11.43
N PHE A 128 0.48 13.52 10.50
CA PHE A 128 1.59 13.00 9.71
C PHE A 128 2.78 12.60 10.60
N ALA A 129 3.17 13.45 11.56
CA ALA A 129 4.25 13.15 12.49
C ALA A 129 3.94 11.95 13.39
N ALA A 130 2.71 11.84 13.90
CA ALA A 130 2.29 10.71 14.71
C ALA A 130 2.29 9.39 13.92
N ALA A 131 1.84 9.42 12.66
CA ALA A 131 1.79 8.24 11.81
C ALA A 131 3.18 7.82 11.33
N MET A 132 3.98 8.75 10.80
CA MET A 132 5.26 8.47 10.13
C MET A 132 6.48 8.54 11.08
N GLY A 133 6.30 9.05 12.30
CA GLY A 133 7.35 9.35 13.29
C GLY A 133 8.42 8.27 13.46
N ALA A 134 7.98 7.03 13.60
CA ALA A 134 8.87 5.90 13.85
C ALA A 134 9.29 5.11 12.60
N ARG A 135 8.61 5.31 11.47
CA ARG A 135 8.60 4.37 10.33
C ARG A 135 8.93 4.99 8.97
N ILE A 136 9.33 6.26 8.94
CA ILE A 136 9.68 6.89 7.67
C ILE A 136 10.86 6.15 7.03
N ASP A 137 10.69 5.77 5.76
CA ASP A 137 11.72 5.14 4.94
C ASP A 137 12.56 6.22 4.23
N SER A 138 13.82 5.91 3.91
CA SER A 138 14.70 6.86 3.20
C SER A 138 14.17 7.21 1.82
N GLN A 139 13.62 6.25 1.08
CA GLN A 139 13.14 6.48 -0.27
C GLN A 139 11.91 7.38 -0.27
N PHE A 140 10.96 7.13 0.64
CA PHE A 140 9.79 7.98 0.82
C PHE A 140 10.18 9.40 1.21
N LEU A 141 11.12 9.54 2.15
CA LEU A 141 11.60 10.84 2.61
C LEU A 141 12.31 11.62 1.50
N THR A 142 13.19 10.98 0.73
CA THR A 142 13.86 11.63 -0.40
C THR A 142 12.85 12.11 -1.44
N ASP A 143 11.91 11.25 -1.84
CA ASP A 143 10.89 11.58 -2.83
C ASP A 143 10.00 12.74 -2.35
N LEU A 144 9.61 12.73 -1.08
CA LEU A 144 8.84 13.82 -0.46
C LEU A 144 9.59 15.15 -0.50
N LEU A 145 10.87 15.15 -0.10
CA LEU A 145 11.68 16.37 -0.09
C LEU A 145 11.95 16.89 -1.50
N PHE A 146 12.05 16.02 -2.50
CA PHE A 146 12.19 16.41 -3.90
C PHE A 146 10.91 17.03 -4.48
N VAL A 147 9.74 16.49 -4.13
CA VAL A 147 8.45 17.10 -4.50
C VAL A 147 8.33 18.51 -3.89
N PHE A 148 8.74 18.68 -2.63
CA PHE A 148 8.75 20.00 -1.99
C PHE A 148 9.74 20.96 -2.66
N LEU A 149 10.96 20.50 -2.97
CA LEU A 149 11.96 21.32 -3.64
C LEU A 149 11.47 21.77 -5.02
N GLY A 150 10.95 20.85 -5.82
CA GLY A 150 10.43 21.15 -7.15
C GLY A 150 9.29 22.16 -7.14
N ARG A 151 8.42 22.15 -6.10
CA ARG A 151 7.39 23.18 -5.95
C ARG A 151 7.97 24.54 -5.58
N LEU A 152 8.91 24.60 -4.64
CA LEU A 152 9.52 25.87 -4.22
C LEU A 152 10.34 26.51 -5.34
N GLU A 153 11.05 25.71 -6.14
CA GLU A 153 11.77 26.20 -7.33
C GLU A 153 10.82 26.74 -8.42
N GLN A 154 9.65 26.12 -8.59
CA GLN A 154 8.62 26.63 -9.50
C GLN A 154 7.98 27.94 -9.01
N GLN A 155 7.99 28.19 -7.70
CA GLN A 155 7.41 29.38 -7.08
C GLN A 155 8.33 30.61 -7.18
N GLU A 156 9.65 30.45 -7.32
CA GLU A 156 10.57 31.56 -7.59
C GLU A 156 10.31 32.21 -8.98
N ARG A 157 9.50 31.60 -9.86
CA ARG A 157 9.05 32.25 -11.09
C ARG A 157 7.96 33.30 -10.77
N PRO A 158 8.15 34.56 -11.18
CA PRO A 158 7.23 35.64 -10.85
C PRO A 158 5.89 35.46 -11.57
N GLY A 159 4.81 35.27 -10.81
CA GLY A 159 3.44 35.18 -11.35
C GLY A 159 2.44 34.31 -10.57
N ASP A 160 2.82 33.67 -9.46
CA ASP A 160 1.95 32.77 -8.68
C ASP A 160 1.60 33.39 -7.30
N ASP A 161 0.47 34.11 -7.22
CA ASP A 161 0.02 34.83 -6.01
C ASP A 161 -0.35 33.89 -4.83
N ASP A 162 -0.66 32.62 -5.11
CA ASP A 162 -0.97 31.58 -4.09
C ASP A 162 0.28 30.85 -3.56
N GLY A 163 1.47 31.15 -4.11
CA GLY A 163 2.71 30.48 -3.75
C GLY A 163 3.09 30.68 -2.28
N GLY A 164 2.91 31.88 -1.73
CA GLY A 164 3.36 32.22 -0.38
C GLY A 164 2.73 31.36 0.72
N SER A 165 1.45 31.01 0.58
CA SER A 165 0.74 30.14 1.53
C SER A 165 1.26 28.70 1.47
N THR A 166 1.51 28.21 0.25
CA THR A 166 2.03 26.85 0.02
C THR A 166 3.45 26.70 0.56
N ALA A 167 4.32 27.69 0.35
CA ALA A 167 5.69 27.67 0.85
C ALA A 167 5.74 27.62 2.38
N LYS A 168 4.89 28.38 3.07
CA LYS A 168 4.78 28.33 4.55
C LYS A 168 4.32 26.97 5.05
N ALA A 169 3.35 26.36 4.37
CA ALA A 169 2.90 25.01 4.71
C ALA A 169 4.01 23.95 4.49
N ILE A 170 4.78 24.07 3.42
CA ILE A 170 5.95 23.22 3.16
C ILE A 170 7.02 23.41 4.24
N ALA A 171 7.32 24.66 4.63
CA ALA A 171 8.28 24.96 5.69
C ALA A 171 7.86 24.35 7.04
N GLU A 172 6.57 24.42 7.39
CA GLU A 172 6.04 23.77 8.59
C GLU A 172 6.25 22.25 8.55
N TYR A 173 5.96 21.62 7.41
CA TYR A 173 6.17 20.19 7.18
C TYR A 173 7.65 19.80 7.31
N VAL A 174 8.55 20.54 6.68
CA VAL A 174 10.00 20.29 6.74
C VAL A 174 10.52 20.43 8.17
N ARG A 175 10.02 21.41 8.94
CA ARG A 175 10.37 21.59 10.36
C ARG A 175 9.91 20.40 11.20
N VAL A 176 8.68 19.93 11.01
CA VAL A 176 8.14 18.77 11.71
C VAL A 176 8.92 17.51 11.38
N ILE A 177 9.24 17.30 10.09
CA ILE A 177 10.06 16.18 9.61
C ILE A 177 11.46 16.22 10.23
N GLY A 178 12.11 17.39 10.24
CA GLY A 178 13.42 17.57 10.86
C GLY A 178 13.44 17.28 12.37
N GLY A 179 12.31 17.43 13.05
CA GLY A 179 12.14 17.07 14.46
C GLY A 179 12.03 15.56 14.73
N MET A 180 11.72 14.75 13.72
CA MET A 180 11.49 13.31 13.88
C MET A 180 12.80 12.55 14.16
N SER A 181 12.78 11.67 15.17
CA SER A 181 13.95 10.86 15.56
C SER A 181 14.39 9.89 14.46
N SER A 182 13.45 9.42 13.63
CA SER A 182 13.74 8.57 12.47
C SER A 182 14.59 9.26 11.42
N VAL A 183 14.33 10.54 11.13
CA VAL A 183 15.07 11.34 10.15
C VAL A 183 16.53 11.54 10.56
N ARG A 184 16.81 11.69 11.87
CA ARG A 184 18.20 11.77 12.36
C ARG A 184 19.01 10.51 12.05
N ARG A 185 18.38 9.34 12.09
CA ARG A 185 19.02 8.05 11.75
C ARG A 185 19.28 7.93 10.25
N LEU A 186 18.42 8.53 9.43
CA LEU A 186 18.49 8.44 7.97
C LEU A 186 19.52 9.40 7.35
N LYS A 187 20.02 10.38 8.10
CA LYS A 187 21.01 11.38 7.62
C LYS A 187 22.25 10.74 6.97
N GLY A 188 22.69 9.57 7.46
CA GLY A 188 23.85 8.85 6.94
C GLY A 188 23.59 8.10 5.63
N PHE A 189 22.33 7.90 5.24
CA PHE A 189 21.94 7.16 4.03
C PHE A 189 21.79 8.05 2.80
N PHE A 190 21.76 9.37 2.98
CA PHE A 190 21.66 10.30 1.87
C PHE A 190 22.98 10.40 1.10
N THR A 191 22.87 10.32 -0.22
CA THR A 191 23.93 10.62 -1.18
C THR A 191 24.35 12.09 -1.10
N SER A 192 25.51 12.42 -1.65
CA SER A 192 25.98 13.82 -1.70
C SER A 192 25.03 14.73 -2.49
N SER A 193 24.46 14.24 -3.59
CA SER A 193 23.48 15.00 -4.39
C SER A 193 22.16 15.23 -3.63
N GLU A 194 21.69 14.25 -2.87
CA GLU A 194 20.50 14.43 -2.02
C GLU A 194 20.75 15.46 -0.91
N ARG A 195 21.92 15.44 -0.28
CA ARG A 195 22.28 16.40 0.77
C ARG A 195 22.33 17.83 0.26
N GLU A 196 22.82 18.04 -0.96
CA GLU A 196 22.84 19.35 -1.62
C GLU A 196 21.41 19.86 -1.89
N LYS A 197 20.53 19.00 -2.41
CA LYS A 197 19.12 19.33 -2.64
C LYS A 197 18.36 19.63 -1.34
N ILE A 198 18.66 18.88 -0.28
CA ILE A 198 18.08 19.13 1.05
C ILE A 198 18.59 20.47 1.60
N ALA A 199 19.88 20.79 1.43
CA ALA A 199 20.41 22.09 1.84
C ALA A 199 19.72 23.24 1.09
N ARG A 200 19.53 23.08 -0.23
CA ARG A 200 18.80 24.05 -1.06
C ARG A 200 17.35 24.21 -0.61
N LEU A 201 16.65 23.12 -0.29
CA LEU A 201 15.29 23.16 0.24
C LEU A 201 15.23 23.96 1.56
N LEU A 202 16.19 23.74 2.47
CA LEU A 202 16.24 24.44 3.75
C LEU A 202 16.52 25.94 3.59
N GLU A 203 17.33 26.35 2.60
CA GLU A 203 17.52 27.76 2.26
C GLU A 203 16.21 28.40 1.78
N LEU A 204 15.49 27.73 0.88
CA LEU A 204 14.21 28.22 0.35
C LEU A 204 13.12 28.29 1.44
N CYS A 205 13.03 27.29 2.32
CA CYS A 205 12.12 27.33 3.46
C CYS A 205 12.46 28.49 4.41
N ARG A 206 13.74 28.76 4.65
CA ARG A 206 14.18 29.88 5.50
C ARG A 206 13.81 31.23 4.88
N ALA A 207 13.85 31.35 3.56
CA ALA A 207 13.41 32.55 2.85
C ALA A 207 11.88 32.75 2.90
N ALA A 208 11.10 31.67 2.98
CA ALA A 208 9.64 31.72 3.07
C ALA A 208 9.09 32.03 4.47
N ASP A 209 9.90 31.82 5.52
CA ASP A 209 9.56 32.12 6.92
C ASP A 209 9.85 33.59 7.33
N GLY A 210 10.68 34.31 6.56
CA GLY A 210 11.03 35.73 6.78
C GLY A 210 10.04 36.71 6.16
#